data_AF-A0A3N6R1H2-F1
#
_entry.id   AF-A0A3N6R1H2-F1
#
_cell.length_a   1.000
_cell.length_b   1.000
_cell.length_c   1.000
_cell.angle_alpha   90.00
_cell.angle_beta   90.00
_cell.angle_gamma   90.00
#
_symmetry.space_group_name_H-M   'P 1'
#
loop_
_entity.id
_entity.type
_entity.pdbx_description
1 polymer ?
#
loop_
_entity_poly.entity_id
_entity_poly.type
_entity_poly.pdbx_seq_one_letter_code
_entity_poly.pdbx_strand_id
1 'polypeptide(L)'
;MKKSQLLFLFVCLLIPSLSWGQVTGVTEVSLTFTPAGGGTPVVATATDNGQGLTPDGPINLVERTEYTLSIGMLAGTTDLIPAIQAEDTSYLFYFGWTDSVMASPAGDGNIDMRTDPMDYQDMDANMQPIGLSTLWEPDCGENALVGEFQVLLAYQMGTKTDMSCFYGWCSGF
;
A
#
# COMPACT_ATOMS: atom_id res chain seq x y z
N MET A 1 36.66 -47.26 -4.99
CA MET A 1 36.43 -46.73 -3.63
C MET A 1 35.29 -45.74 -3.72
N LYS A 2 34.23 -45.96 -2.93
CA LYS A 2 32.88 -45.39 -3.11
C LYS A 2 32.86 -43.90 -2.70
N LYS A 3 32.38 -43.02 -3.59
CA LYS A 3 32.02 -41.63 -3.24
C LYS A 3 30.73 -41.67 -2.41
N SER A 4 30.85 -41.35 -1.13
CA SER A 4 29.73 -41.14 -0.22
C SER A 4 28.96 -39.90 -0.70
N GLN A 5 27.77 -40.10 -1.25
CA GLN A 5 26.83 -39.00 -1.49
C GLN A 5 26.12 -38.71 -0.17
N LEU A 6 26.42 -37.54 0.40
CA LEU A 6 25.74 -37.00 1.56
C LEU A 6 24.31 -36.65 1.11
N LEU A 7 23.38 -37.56 1.37
CA LEU A 7 21.95 -37.36 1.13
C LEU A 7 21.47 -36.36 2.18
N PHE A 8 21.41 -35.08 1.82
CA PHE A 8 20.67 -34.08 2.59
C PHE A 8 19.19 -34.47 2.52
N LEU A 9 18.72 -35.24 3.51
CA LEU A 9 17.30 -35.31 3.81
C LEU A 9 16.88 -33.90 4.23
N PHE A 10 16.38 -33.13 3.27
CA PHE A 10 15.52 -32.00 3.56
C PHE A 10 14.24 -32.61 4.15
N VAL A 11 14.24 -32.79 5.47
CA VAL A 11 13.02 -33.06 6.22
C VAL A 11 12.18 -31.80 6.01
N CYS A 12 11.33 -31.84 5.00
CA CYS A 12 10.21 -30.94 4.83
C CYS A 12 9.28 -31.24 6.01
N LEU A 13 9.62 -30.67 7.17
CA LEU A 13 8.67 -30.48 8.26
C LEU A 13 7.48 -29.80 7.58
N LEU A 14 6.34 -30.48 7.63
CA LEU A 14 5.04 -29.90 7.37
C LEU A 14 4.90 -28.73 8.34
N ILE A 15 5.41 -27.57 7.95
CA ILE A 15 5.07 -26.31 8.58
C ILE A 15 3.59 -26.17 8.24
N PRO A 16 2.65 -26.32 9.19
CA PRO A 16 1.27 -25.96 8.91
C PRO A 16 1.34 -24.53 8.39
N SER A 17 0.87 -24.30 7.17
CA SER A 17 0.93 -23.01 6.47
C SER A 17 0.71 -21.89 7.47
N LEU A 18 1.82 -21.29 7.90
CA LEU A 18 1.89 -20.27 8.92
C LEU A 18 1.28 -19.04 8.23
N SER A 19 -0.04 -18.87 8.34
CA SER A 19 -0.81 -17.75 7.79
C SER A 19 -0.67 -16.53 8.71
N TRP A 20 0.55 -16.02 8.89
CA TRP A 20 0.80 -14.88 9.79
C TRP A 20 0.77 -13.58 8.99
N GLY A 21 -0.19 -12.72 9.37
CA GLY A 21 -0.13 -11.29 9.14
C GLY A 21 -0.81 -10.72 7.91
N GLN A 22 -1.68 -11.45 7.22
CA GLN A 22 -2.63 -10.76 6.34
C GLN A 22 -3.78 -10.23 7.20
N VAL A 23 -4.20 -8.98 6.97
CA VAL A 23 -5.51 -8.52 7.45
C VAL A 23 -6.56 -9.44 6.81
N THR A 24 -7.17 -10.32 7.60
CA THR A 24 -8.08 -11.35 7.09
C THR A 24 -9.52 -10.87 7.05
N GLY A 25 -10.28 -11.36 6.09
CA GLY A 25 -11.71 -11.09 6.01
C GLY A 25 -12.06 -9.65 5.63
N VAL A 26 -11.18 -8.93 4.94
CA VAL A 26 -11.49 -7.61 4.38
C VAL A 26 -12.70 -7.74 3.45
N THR A 27 -13.75 -7.00 3.75
CA THR A 27 -14.99 -6.96 2.95
C THR A 27 -15.19 -5.62 2.27
N GLU A 28 -14.60 -4.55 2.79
CA GLU A 28 -14.73 -3.20 2.25
C GLU A 28 -13.43 -2.42 2.46
N VAL A 29 -13.03 -1.68 1.43
CA VAL A 29 -11.96 -0.68 1.50
C VAL A 29 -12.50 0.63 0.94
N SER A 30 -12.25 1.72 1.65
CA SER A 30 -12.59 3.08 1.21
C SER A 30 -11.33 3.94 1.12
N LEU A 31 -11.19 4.66 0.01
CA LEU A 31 -10.18 5.67 -0.25
C LEU A 31 -10.86 7.04 -0.21
N THR A 32 -10.56 7.85 0.80
CA THR A 32 -11.19 9.16 0.99
C THR A 32 -10.18 10.27 0.77
N PHE A 33 -10.36 11.05 -0.30
CA PHE A 33 -9.56 12.23 -0.62
C PHE A 33 -10.27 13.48 -0.10
N THR A 34 -9.72 14.10 0.94
CA THR A 34 -10.27 15.30 1.56
C THR A 34 -9.50 16.54 1.07
N PRO A 35 -10.14 17.49 0.36
CA PRO A 35 -9.46 18.68 -0.14
C PRO A 35 -9.04 19.60 1.01
N ALA A 36 -7.78 20.03 1.02
CA ALA A 36 -7.20 20.87 2.08
C ALA A 36 -7.88 22.26 2.16
N GLY A 37 -8.33 22.80 1.02
CA GLY A 37 -9.10 24.04 0.95
C GLY A 37 -10.55 23.94 1.48
N GLY A 38 -10.97 22.77 1.95
CA GLY A 38 -12.35 22.44 2.28
C GLY A 38 -13.16 22.05 1.04
N GLY A 39 -14.36 21.51 1.27
CA GLY A 39 -15.24 21.00 0.21
C GLY A 39 -15.79 19.62 0.53
N THR A 40 -16.38 18.98 -0.48
CA THR A 40 -16.87 17.60 -0.37
C THR A 40 -15.74 16.62 -0.64
N PRO A 41 -15.44 15.68 0.28
CA PRO A 41 -14.46 14.63 0.03
C PRO A 41 -14.85 13.74 -1.16
N VAL A 42 -13.86 13.31 -1.92
CA VAL A 42 -14.02 12.31 -2.97
C VAL A 42 -13.80 10.94 -2.33
N VAL A 43 -14.80 10.08 -2.36
CA VAL A 43 -14.76 8.74 -1.78
C VAL A 43 -14.83 7.71 -2.89
N ALA A 44 -13.87 6.79 -2.92
CA ALA A 44 -13.90 5.62 -3.78
C ALA A 44 -13.83 4.34 -2.95
N THR A 45 -14.48 3.29 -3.42
CA THR A 45 -14.28 1.94 -2.90
C THR A 45 -13.18 1.24 -3.69
N ALA A 46 -12.51 0.27 -3.08
CA ALA A 46 -11.50 -0.54 -3.75
C ALA A 46 -11.65 -2.02 -3.43
N THR A 47 -11.33 -2.86 -4.41
CA THR A 47 -11.37 -4.32 -4.31
C THR A 47 -9.98 -4.90 -4.54
N ASP A 48 -9.61 -5.91 -3.76
CA ASP A 48 -8.39 -6.69 -3.99
C ASP A 48 -8.56 -7.61 -5.22
N ASN A 49 -7.73 -7.40 -6.23
CA ASN A 49 -7.72 -8.21 -7.46
C ASN A 49 -6.65 -9.32 -7.44
N GLY A 50 -6.01 -9.56 -6.30
CA GLY A 50 -4.89 -10.49 -6.12
C GLY A 50 -3.53 -9.91 -6.47
N GLN A 51 -3.45 -8.66 -6.95
CA GLN A 51 -2.22 -7.89 -7.15
C GLN A 51 -2.19 -6.62 -6.30
N GLY A 52 -3.23 -6.37 -5.51
CA GLY A 52 -3.42 -5.14 -4.74
C GLY A 52 -4.86 -4.65 -4.84
N LEU A 53 -5.14 -3.58 -4.12
CA LEU A 53 -6.42 -2.90 -4.08
C LEU A 53 -6.51 -1.94 -5.27
N THR A 54 -7.53 -2.14 -6.10
CA THR A 54 -7.83 -1.27 -7.24
C THR A 54 -9.17 -0.58 -6.99
N PRO A 55 -9.30 0.74 -7.25
CA PRO A 55 -10.56 1.43 -7.16
C PRO A 55 -11.65 0.79 -8.03
N ASP A 56 -12.86 0.62 -7.49
CA ASP A 56 -13.99 0.00 -8.21
C ASP A 56 -14.61 0.94 -9.27
N GLY A 57 -14.23 2.22 -9.23
CA GLY A 57 -14.71 3.27 -10.12
C GLY A 57 -13.72 4.44 -10.21
N PRO A 58 -14.04 5.46 -11.00
CA PRO A 58 -13.14 6.59 -11.21
C PRO A 58 -12.97 7.43 -9.94
N ILE A 59 -11.73 7.82 -9.65
CA ILE A 59 -11.39 8.83 -8.65
C ILE A 59 -11.21 10.16 -9.39
N ASN A 60 -12.17 11.07 -9.26
CA ASN A 60 -12.14 12.37 -9.93
C ASN A 60 -11.63 13.44 -8.98
N LEU A 61 -10.35 13.80 -9.10
CA LEU A 61 -9.72 14.88 -8.33
C LEU A 61 -9.63 16.15 -9.16
N VAL A 62 -9.65 17.30 -8.49
CA VAL A 62 -9.46 18.60 -9.14
C VAL A 62 -7.96 18.89 -9.22
N GLU A 63 -7.48 19.27 -10.41
CA GLU A 63 -6.10 19.68 -10.61
C GLU A 63 -5.67 20.77 -9.61
N ARG A 64 -4.41 20.75 -9.20
CA ARG A 64 -3.80 21.75 -8.30
C ARG A 64 -4.54 21.93 -6.97
N THR A 65 -5.32 20.92 -6.58
CA THR A 65 -5.98 20.88 -5.29
C THR A 65 -5.25 19.86 -4.43
N GLU A 66 -4.73 20.31 -3.30
CA GLU A 66 -4.13 19.41 -2.31
C GLU A 66 -5.25 18.60 -1.64
N TYR A 67 -5.03 17.29 -1.55
CA TYR A 67 -5.89 16.33 -0.87
C TYR A 67 -5.09 15.59 0.19
N THR A 68 -5.73 15.33 1.33
CA THR A 68 -5.32 14.25 2.23
C THR A 68 -6.10 13.00 1.90
N LEU A 69 -5.41 11.94 1.46
CA LEU A 69 -5.97 10.60 1.33
C LEU A 69 -5.98 9.92 2.70
N SER A 70 -7.12 9.34 3.08
CA SER A 70 -7.25 8.43 4.22
C SER A 70 -7.81 7.08 3.79
N ILE A 71 -7.28 5.99 4.34
CA ILE A 71 -7.72 4.62 4.06
C ILE A 71 -8.64 4.14 5.19
N GLY A 72 -9.81 3.62 4.80
CA GLY A 72 -10.70 2.86 5.66
C GLY A 72 -10.75 1.40 5.22
N MET A 73 -10.85 0.47 6.17
CA MET A 73 -10.91 -0.96 5.89
C MET A 73 -11.80 -1.68 6.90
N LEU A 74 -12.76 -2.47 6.41
CA LEU A 74 -13.70 -3.21 7.24
C LEU A 74 -13.63 -4.73 6.98
N ALA A 75 -13.89 -5.50 8.03
CA ALA A 75 -14.25 -6.91 7.98
C ALA A 75 -15.68 -7.11 8.49
N GLY A 76 -16.63 -7.22 7.57
CA GLY A 76 -18.05 -7.09 7.86
C GLY A 76 -18.36 -5.69 8.39
N THR A 77 -18.67 -5.59 9.69
CA THR A 77 -18.90 -4.31 10.38
C THR A 77 -17.76 -3.91 11.31
N THR A 78 -16.65 -4.66 11.30
CA THR A 78 -15.51 -4.43 12.20
C THR A 78 -14.48 -3.55 11.51
N ASP A 79 -14.10 -2.46 12.17
CA ASP A 79 -13.01 -1.58 11.71
C ASP A 79 -11.65 -2.25 11.92
N LEU A 80 -10.85 -2.33 10.85
CA LEU A 80 -9.54 -2.94 10.84
C LEU A 80 -8.42 -1.94 11.05
N ILE A 81 -8.68 -0.63 10.96
CA ILE A 81 -7.66 0.40 11.15
C ILE A 81 -6.99 0.31 12.54
N PRO A 82 -7.71 0.12 13.66
CA PRO A 82 -7.08 -0.04 14.97
C PRO A 82 -6.16 -1.26 15.06
N ALA A 83 -6.49 -2.36 14.38
CA ALA A 83 -5.67 -3.56 14.36
C ALA A 83 -4.37 -3.34 13.56
N ILE A 84 -4.46 -2.65 12.42
CA ILE A 84 -3.29 -2.24 11.63
C ILE A 84 -2.38 -1.33 12.45
N GLN A 85 -2.94 -0.36 13.18
CA GLN A 85 -2.19 0.56 14.03
C GLN A 85 -1.52 -0.14 15.22
N ALA A 86 -2.15 -1.17 15.79
CA ALA A 86 -1.56 -1.93 16.89
C ALA A 86 -0.31 -2.73 16.46
N GLU A 87 -0.19 -3.05 15.18
CA GLU A 87 0.96 -3.73 14.56
C GLU A 87 1.63 -2.82 13.51
N ASP A 88 1.60 -1.50 13.72
CA ASP A 88 2.05 -0.49 12.75
C ASP A 88 3.48 -0.72 12.27
N THR A 89 4.37 -1.20 13.12
CA THR A 89 5.76 -1.54 12.76
C THR A 89 5.88 -2.66 11.72
N SER A 90 4.83 -3.41 11.42
CA SER A 90 4.85 -4.53 10.45
C SER A 90 4.04 -4.23 9.18
N TYR A 91 3.13 -3.26 9.23
CA TYR A 91 2.28 -2.89 8.09
C TYR A 91 2.78 -1.63 7.38
N LEU A 92 2.65 -1.61 6.06
CA LEU A 92 2.87 -0.43 5.22
C LEU A 92 1.96 -0.47 4.00
N PHE A 93 1.27 0.63 3.74
CA PHE A 93 0.58 0.87 2.47
C PHE A 93 1.54 1.50 1.46
N TYR A 94 1.65 0.84 0.32
CA TYR A 94 2.30 1.32 -0.89
C TYR A 94 1.26 1.82 -1.88
N PHE A 95 1.66 2.74 -2.73
CA PHE A 95 0.81 3.37 -3.72
C PHE A 95 1.47 3.32 -5.08
N GLY A 96 0.68 3.15 -6.13
CA GLY A 96 1.14 3.18 -7.51
C GLY A 96 0.11 3.84 -8.41
N TRP A 97 0.56 4.58 -9.40
CA TRP A 97 -0.31 5.26 -10.35
C TRP A 97 0.40 5.47 -11.70
N THR A 98 -0.35 5.89 -12.72
CA THR A 98 0.27 6.25 -14.01
C THR A 98 1.11 7.52 -13.85
N ASP A 99 2.38 7.47 -14.22
CA ASP A 99 3.29 8.63 -14.17
C ASP A 99 2.67 9.90 -14.79
N SER A 100 3.07 11.06 -14.27
CA SER A 100 2.65 12.40 -14.70
C SER A 100 1.17 12.74 -14.50
N VAL A 101 0.41 11.97 -13.70
CA VAL A 101 -0.96 12.35 -13.27
C VAL A 101 -0.98 13.11 -11.94
N MET A 102 0.09 13.01 -11.14
CA MET A 102 0.26 13.70 -9.86
C MET A 102 1.43 14.67 -9.93
N ALA A 103 1.23 15.89 -9.43
CA ALA A 103 2.30 16.85 -9.19
C ALA A 103 3.03 16.55 -7.87
N SER A 104 2.28 16.10 -6.86
CA SER A 104 2.83 15.59 -5.59
C SER A 104 2.01 14.39 -5.09
N PRO A 105 2.64 13.31 -4.63
CA PRO A 105 4.04 12.99 -4.88
C PRO A 105 4.28 12.82 -6.38
N ALA A 106 5.47 13.16 -6.84
CA ALA A 106 5.84 13.03 -8.25
C ALA A 106 6.24 11.58 -8.60
N GLY A 107 6.15 11.22 -9.88
CA GLY A 107 6.48 9.88 -10.39
C GLY A 107 5.25 9.00 -10.52
N ASP A 108 5.42 7.69 -10.33
CA ASP A 108 4.41 6.63 -10.45
C ASP A 108 4.15 5.86 -9.14
N GLY A 109 4.66 6.37 -8.02
CA GLY A 109 4.47 5.81 -6.69
C GLY A 109 5.65 4.96 -6.24
N ASN A 110 5.42 4.09 -5.27
CA ASN A 110 6.48 3.35 -4.58
C ASN A 110 6.23 1.85 -4.48
N ILE A 111 5.23 1.32 -5.20
CA ILE A 111 4.92 -0.11 -5.24
C ILE A 111 6.10 -0.92 -5.79
N ASP A 112 6.80 -0.40 -6.80
CA ASP A 112 7.97 -1.02 -7.40
C ASP A 112 9.27 -0.67 -6.65
N MET A 113 9.40 0.56 -6.14
CA MET A 113 10.56 0.99 -5.35
C MET A 113 10.18 1.78 -4.08
N ARG A 114 10.40 1.17 -2.91
CA ARG A 114 10.11 1.73 -1.56
C ARG A 114 10.70 3.13 -1.32
N THR A 115 11.79 3.48 -1.99
CA THR A 115 12.47 4.76 -1.81
C THR A 115 11.89 5.89 -2.65
N ASP A 116 10.90 5.59 -3.50
CA ASP A 116 10.29 6.61 -4.34
C ASP A 116 9.50 7.63 -3.51
N PRO A 117 9.40 8.88 -4.00
CA PRO A 117 8.79 9.97 -3.26
C PRO A 117 7.35 9.65 -2.85
N MET A 118 7.05 9.87 -1.57
CA MET A 118 5.70 9.71 -1.05
C MET A 118 5.49 10.64 0.15
N ASP A 119 4.36 11.36 0.17
CA ASP A 119 4.06 12.38 1.18
C ASP A 119 3.25 11.79 2.36
N TYR A 120 3.82 10.79 3.02
CA TYR A 120 3.23 10.16 4.21
C TYR A 120 3.03 11.16 5.36
N GLN A 121 1.85 11.11 5.97
CA GLN A 121 1.47 11.95 7.11
C GLN A 121 1.41 11.16 8.43
N ASP A 122 1.62 9.85 8.37
CA ASP A 122 1.56 8.95 9.50
C ASP A 122 2.79 8.06 9.60
N MET A 123 3.34 7.97 10.81
CA MET A 123 4.57 7.26 11.14
C MET A 123 4.35 6.35 12.35
N ASP A 124 5.05 5.22 12.38
CA ASP A 124 5.15 4.36 13.56
C ASP A 124 6.16 4.92 14.59
N ALA A 125 6.35 4.18 15.69
CA ALA A 125 7.30 4.54 16.75
C ALA A 125 8.77 4.62 16.29
N ASN A 126 9.12 4.03 15.14
CA ASN A 126 10.46 4.03 14.55
C ASN A 126 10.62 5.09 13.43
N MET A 127 9.65 5.98 13.27
CA MET A 127 9.59 6.98 12.19
C MET A 127 9.51 6.35 10.79
N GLN A 128 8.94 5.14 10.68
CA GLN A 128 8.63 4.52 9.40
C GLN A 128 7.17 4.80 9.03
N PRO A 129 6.87 5.06 7.75
CA PRO A 129 5.51 5.36 7.34
C PRO A 129 4.59 4.17 7.53
N ILE A 130 3.30 4.40 7.82
CA ILE A 130 2.27 3.35 7.82
C ILE A 130 1.44 3.47 6.53
N GLY A 131 1.11 4.68 6.09
CA GLY A 131 0.38 4.92 4.85
C GLY A 131 -1.13 4.89 4.97
N LEU A 132 -1.66 5.04 6.18
CA LEU A 132 -3.08 5.30 6.40
C LEU A 132 -3.45 6.74 6.03
N SER A 133 -2.47 7.66 5.98
CA SER A 133 -2.67 9.06 5.61
C SER A 133 -1.55 9.59 4.71
N THR A 134 -1.88 10.12 3.53
CA THR A 134 -0.90 10.65 2.55
C THR A 134 -1.41 11.95 1.91
N LEU A 135 -0.51 12.88 1.59
CA LEU A 135 -0.84 14.08 0.82
C LEU A 135 -0.70 13.83 -0.68
N TRP A 136 -1.58 14.46 -1.46
CA TRP A 136 -1.66 14.33 -2.91
C TRP A 136 -2.05 15.65 -3.55
N GLU A 137 -1.44 15.99 -4.67
CA GLU A 137 -1.82 17.10 -5.54
C GLU A 137 -1.82 16.59 -7.00
N PRO A 138 -2.99 16.52 -7.65
CA PRO A 138 -3.07 16.14 -9.05
C PRO A 138 -2.40 17.19 -9.94
N ASP A 139 -1.70 16.74 -10.97
CA ASP A 139 -0.99 17.64 -11.89
C ASP A 139 -1.97 18.46 -12.73
N CYS A 140 -1.49 19.61 -13.24
CA CYS A 140 -2.22 20.43 -14.20
C CYS A 140 -1.79 20.07 -15.63
N GLY A 141 -2.69 19.42 -16.36
CA GLY A 141 -2.51 19.10 -17.77
C GLY A 141 -3.29 20.05 -18.68
N GLU A 142 -2.90 20.14 -19.96
CA GLU A 142 -3.73 20.84 -20.97
C GLU A 142 -5.12 20.18 -21.15
N ASN A 143 -5.24 18.91 -20.77
CA ASN A 143 -6.47 18.14 -20.74
C ASN A 143 -6.57 17.38 -19.40
N ALA A 144 -7.78 16.89 -19.09
CA ALA A 144 -7.97 15.97 -17.98
C ALA A 144 -7.04 14.77 -18.11
N LEU A 145 -6.16 14.60 -17.12
CA LEU A 145 -5.21 13.49 -17.05
C LEU A 145 -5.97 12.25 -16.57
N VAL A 146 -5.69 11.11 -17.21
CA VAL A 146 -6.33 9.82 -16.90
C VAL A 146 -5.23 8.79 -16.69
N GLY A 147 -5.34 8.04 -15.60
CA GLY A 147 -4.39 7.01 -15.24
C GLY A 147 -5.04 5.91 -14.42
N GLU A 148 -4.24 4.90 -14.12
CA GLU A 148 -4.56 3.86 -13.16
C GLU A 148 -4.08 4.25 -11.77
N PHE A 149 -4.71 3.67 -10.75
CA PHE A 149 -4.34 3.85 -9.36
C PHE A 149 -4.43 2.50 -8.63
N GLN A 150 -3.43 2.21 -7.82
CA GLN A 150 -3.34 0.98 -7.06
C GLN A 150 -2.81 1.26 -5.66
N VAL A 151 -3.33 0.52 -4.68
CA VAL A 151 -2.85 0.51 -3.31
C VAL A 151 -2.46 -0.91 -2.93
N LEU A 152 -1.36 -1.07 -2.21
CA LEU A 152 -0.91 -2.37 -1.73
C LEU A 152 -0.64 -2.32 -0.23
N LEU A 153 -1.42 -3.07 0.55
CA LEU A 153 -1.13 -3.28 1.96
C LEU A 153 -0.11 -4.42 2.09
N ALA A 154 1.12 -4.09 2.43
CA ALA A 154 2.15 -5.07 2.73
C ALA A 154 2.18 -5.37 4.23
N TYR A 155 2.33 -6.66 4.55
CA TYR A 155 2.75 -7.11 5.87
C TYR A 155 4.16 -7.67 5.79
N GLN A 156 4.99 -7.25 6.73
CA GLN A 156 6.35 -7.75 6.87
C GLN A 156 6.44 -8.58 8.14
N MET A 157 7.05 -9.76 8.05
CA MET A 157 7.30 -10.56 9.25
C MET A 157 8.39 -9.86 10.10
N GLY A 158 7.95 -9.08 11.09
CA GLY A 158 8.81 -8.29 11.96
C GLY A 158 8.76 -6.79 11.66
N THR A 159 9.74 -6.04 12.17
CA THR A 159 9.79 -4.59 12.04
C THR A 159 10.23 -4.16 10.64
N LYS A 160 9.42 -3.31 10.00
CA LYS A 160 9.72 -2.67 8.72
C LYS A 160 10.91 -1.74 8.79
N THR A 161 11.58 -1.58 7.66
CA THR A 161 12.79 -0.76 7.53
C THR A 161 12.71 0.11 6.28
N ASP A 162 13.63 1.07 6.14
CA ASP A 162 13.73 1.94 4.95
C ASP A 162 13.95 1.18 3.64
N MET A 163 14.44 -0.06 3.72
CA MET A 163 14.71 -0.93 2.56
C MET A 163 13.71 -2.07 2.43
N SER A 164 12.66 -2.03 3.25
CA SER A 164 11.69 -3.09 3.24
C SER A 164 10.81 -2.94 1.99
N CYS A 165 10.78 -3.95 1.12
CA CYS A 165 9.96 -3.95 -0.09
C CYS A 165 8.91 -5.07 0.00
N PHE A 166 7.89 -5.00 -0.85
CA PHE A 166 6.89 -6.05 -0.95
C PHE A 166 7.52 -7.38 -1.41
N TYR A 167 7.18 -8.48 -0.73
CA TYR A 167 7.77 -9.79 -0.97
C TYR A 167 7.43 -10.29 -2.38
N GLY A 168 8.41 -10.20 -3.30
CA GLY A 168 8.25 -10.47 -4.74
C GLY A 168 9.03 -9.50 -5.64
N TRP A 169 9.33 -8.29 -5.13
CA TRP A 169 9.97 -7.21 -5.89
C TRP A 169 11.29 -6.73 -5.26
N CYS A 170 11.86 -7.49 -4.31
CA CYS A 170 13.18 -7.20 -3.72
C CYS A 170 14.38 -7.49 -4.64
N SER A 171 14.18 -8.06 -5.83
CA SER A 171 15.28 -8.28 -6.78
C SER A 171 15.32 -7.12 -7.77
N GLY A 172 16.04 -6.06 -7.39
CA GLY A 172 16.24 -4.87 -8.21
C GLY A 172 16.82 -5.15 -9.59
N PHE A 173 16.70 -4.14 -10.44
CA PHE A 173 17.60 -3.95 -11.59
C PHE A 173 18.78 -3.06 -11.20
#